data_AF-A0A9E5DHD4-F1
#
_entry.id   AF-A0A9E5DHD4-F1
#
_cell.length_a   1.000
_cell.length_b   1.000
_cell.length_c   1.000
_cell.angle_alpha   90.00
_cell.angle_beta   90.00
_cell.angle_gamma   90.00
#
_symmetry.space_group_name_H-M   'P 1'
#
loop_
_entity.id
_entity.type
_entity.pdbx_description
1 polymer ?
#
loop_
_entity_poly.entity_id
_entity_poly.type
_entity_poly.pdbx_seq_one_letter_code
_entity_poly.pdbx_strand_id
1 'polypeptide(L)'
;MYALNLSFSSLSHVIKGQALISSLVVELLNINNYNDALTYLKSRSILSTNSADIEDVEISIKNFYIKTIQKISGYTSADRMIKKDLVDLYIFRILVNEFKSIISSIYNSTPINEKLGQFDVFSNLVRQKVNSLEEAKNLITEYHFRNALEQAVSSGKNLKNILNSIDLYFAKYLHQILLKNKDNWANRLWSIYCGYFDYYSIVMALELKTRESFELTCSIPEEYLENLRNNEDVVGNLIRISTVLGLDIKSDNVAEILEAIRIMVRRIARKNSYEMFLKELPSSPNLLISVLELLYLDLTDVVRILNSLYLRKNQEYLKKIVSV
;
A
#
# COMPACT_ATOMS: atom_id res chain seq x y z
N MET A 1 -12.80 17.80 -27.90
CA MET A 1 -11.32 17.75 -27.94
C MET A 1 -10.67 18.75 -26.97
N TYR A 2 -11.12 20.02 -26.87
CA TYR A 2 -10.58 21.00 -25.91
C TYR A 2 -10.78 20.66 -24.41
N ALA A 3 -11.93 20.09 -24.02
CA ALA A 3 -12.20 19.73 -22.63
C ALA A 3 -11.33 18.58 -22.08
N LEU A 4 -10.88 17.66 -22.96
CA LEU A 4 -10.00 16.53 -22.61
C LEU A 4 -8.54 16.96 -22.36
N ASN A 5 -8.07 17.98 -23.09
CA ASN A 5 -6.74 18.55 -22.88
C ASN A 5 -6.65 19.38 -21.58
N LEU A 6 -7.77 20.00 -21.18
CA LEU A 6 -7.87 20.75 -19.92
C LEU A 6 -7.85 19.81 -18.70
N SER A 7 -8.47 18.63 -18.77
CA SER A 7 -8.43 17.66 -17.66
C SER A 7 -7.07 16.98 -17.54
N PHE A 8 -6.38 16.65 -18.65
CA PHE A 8 -5.02 16.11 -18.60
C PHE A 8 -4.01 17.13 -18.08
N SER A 9 -4.07 18.38 -18.54
CA SER A 9 -3.20 19.45 -18.01
C SER A 9 -3.51 19.76 -16.55
N SER A 10 -4.79 19.78 -16.13
CA SER A 10 -5.16 19.99 -14.73
C SER A 10 -4.74 18.82 -13.83
N LEU A 11 -4.94 17.57 -14.25
CA LEU A 11 -4.49 16.39 -13.52
C LEU A 11 -2.95 16.36 -13.48
N SER A 12 -2.27 16.64 -14.60
CA SER A 12 -0.81 16.76 -14.66
C SER A 12 -0.28 17.90 -13.81
N HIS A 13 -0.97 19.04 -13.70
CA HIS A 13 -0.59 20.16 -12.84
C HIS A 13 -0.89 19.93 -11.37
N VAL A 14 -2.00 19.27 -11.04
CA VAL A 14 -2.35 18.87 -9.67
C VAL A 14 -1.38 17.79 -9.20
N ILE A 15 -1.11 16.78 -10.03
CA ILE A 15 -0.13 15.75 -9.74
C ILE A 15 1.28 16.35 -9.73
N LYS A 16 1.77 17.05 -10.75
CA LYS A 16 3.12 17.66 -10.71
C LYS A 16 3.26 18.75 -9.63
N GLY A 17 2.17 19.43 -9.28
CA GLY A 17 2.14 20.51 -8.28
C GLY A 17 1.99 20.04 -6.84
N GLN A 18 1.37 18.87 -6.59
CA GLN A 18 1.13 18.31 -5.26
C GLN A 18 1.87 16.99 -5.01
N ALA A 19 2.18 16.25 -6.07
CA ALA A 19 2.87 14.96 -6.11
C ALA A 19 4.07 15.04 -7.07
N LEU A 20 5.16 15.63 -6.59
CA LEU A 20 6.46 15.50 -7.23
C LEU A 20 6.96 14.06 -7.03
N ILE A 21 6.40 13.12 -7.81
CA ILE A 21 6.44 11.65 -7.64
C ILE A 21 7.86 11.05 -7.60
N SER A 22 8.88 11.83 -7.90
CA SER A 22 10.27 11.46 -7.64
C SER A 22 11.05 12.56 -6.94
N SER A 23 10.82 13.85 -7.25
CA SER A 23 11.64 14.90 -6.65
C SER A 23 11.40 15.06 -5.14
N LEU A 24 10.20 14.81 -4.61
CA LEU A 24 9.99 14.85 -3.16
C LEU A 24 10.87 13.82 -2.45
N VAL A 25 10.82 12.56 -2.91
CA VAL A 25 11.59 11.46 -2.31
C VAL A 25 13.09 11.67 -2.54
N VAL A 26 13.50 12.08 -3.74
CA VAL A 26 14.91 12.38 -4.07
C VAL A 26 15.44 13.55 -3.24
N GLU A 27 14.66 14.62 -3.05
CA GLU A 27 15.04 15.76 -2.22
C GLU A 27 15.16 15.32 -0.75
N LEU A 28 14.22 14.52 -0.24
CA LEU A 28 14.29 13.95 1.12
C LEU A 28 15.51 13.04 1.31
N LEU A 29 15.89 12.24 0.30
CA LEU A 29 17.10 11.42 0.34
C LEU A 29 18.39 12.25 0.42
N ASN A 30 18.36 13.53 0.05
CA ASN A 30 19.52 14.40 0.21
C ASN A 30 19.58 15.08 1.58
N ILE A 31 18.56 14.88 2.42
CA ILE A 31 18.51 15.44 3.78
C ILE A 31 19.09 14.43 4.77
N ASN A 32 20.03 14.88 5.60
CA ASN A 32 20.76 14.02 6.54
C ASN A 32 20.19 14.03 7.97
N ASN A 33 19.23 14.92 8.26
CA ASN A 33 18.71 15.15 9.60
C ASN A 33 17.18 15.09 9.59
N TYR A 34 16.62 14.41 10.59
CA TYR A 34 15.19 14.32 10.82
C TYR A 34 14.52 15.70 10.93
N ASN A 35 15.10 16.65 11.68
CA ASN A 35 14.50 17.98 11.87
C ASN A 35 14.47 18.80 10.57
N ASP A 36 15.50 18.66 9.74
CA ASP A 36 15.57 19.32 8.43
C ASP A 36 14.53 18.71 7.49
N ALA A 37 14.31 17.39 7.56
CA ALA A 37 13.29 16.70 6.78
C ALA A 37 11.87 17.15 7.20
N LEU A 38 11.62 17.32 8.51
CA LEU A 38 10.36 17.88 9.00
C LEU A 38 10.15 19.32 8.50
N THR A 39 11.19 20.15 8.54
CA THR A 39 11.14 21.54 8.07
C THR A 39 10.83 21.59 6.58
N TYR A 40 11.49 20.73 5.80
CA TYR A 40 11.23 20.58 4.38
C TYR A 40 9.78 20.15 4.09
N LEU A 41 9.26 19.14 4.79
CA LEU A 41 7.87 18.69 4.61
C LEU A 41 6.83 19.74 5.04
N LYS A 42 7.11 20.53 6.08
CA LYS A 42 6.29 21.71 6.47
C LYS A 42 6.30 22.75 5.35
N SER A 43 7.46 23.06 4.76
CA SER A 43 7.57 24.00 3.64
C SER A 43 6.78 23.57 2.40
N ARG A 44 6.63 22.24 2.20
CA ARG A 44 5.83 21.62 1.14
C ARG A 44 4.34 21.50 1.50
N SER A 45 3.90 21.99 2.66
CA SER A 45 2.52 21.87 3.16
C SER A 45 2.03 20.43 3.31
N ILE A 46 2.95 19.48 3.50
CA ILE A 46 2.64 18.05 3.75
C ILE A 46 2.40 17.83 5.24
N LEU A 47 3.20 18.47 6.09
CA LEU A 47 3.06 18.42 7.55
C LEU A 47 2.35 19.67 8.07
N SER A 48 1.51 19.47 9.10
CA SER A 48 1.02 20.57 9.91
C SER A 48 2.12 21.10 10.83
N THR A 49 1.98 22.33 11.32
CA THR A 49 2.99 22.94 12.21
C THR A 49 3.09 22.25 13.57
N ASN A 50 2.07 21.47 13.96
CA ASN A 50 1.81 21.05 15.35
C ASN A 50 2.09 19.55 15.65
N SER A 51 2.85 18.83 14.81
CA SER A 51 3.19 17.42 15.12
C SER A 51 4.12 17.34 16.34
N ALA A 52 3.67 16.73 17.44
CA ALA A 52 4.42 16.67 18.70
C ALA A 52 5.38 15.48 18.76
N ASP A 53 5.03 14.35 18.12
CA ASP A 53 5.86 13.16 18.03
C ASP A 53 5.82 12.48 16.64
N ILE A 54 6.59 11.38 16.50
CA ILE A 54 6.72 10.67 15.23
C ILE A 54 5.41 10.04 14.74
N GLU A 55 4.54 9.61 15.65
CA GLU A 55 3.23 9.07 15.30
C GLU A 55 2.33 10.18 14.72
N ASP A 56 2.35 11.38 15.32
CA ASP A 56 1.60 12.54 14.82
C ASP A 56 2.11 12.98 13.44
N VAL A 57 3.42 12.85 13.20
CA VAL A 57 4.04 13.09 11.89
C VAL A 57 3.52 12.07 10.87
N GLU A 58 3.53 10.77 11.18
CA GLU A 58 3.02 9.73 10.28
C GLU A 58 1.53 9.92 9.98
N ILE A 59 0.70 10.20 10.99
CA ILE A 59 -0.73 10.47 10.83
C ILE A 59 -0.95 11.68 9.91
N SER A 60 -0.19 12.76 10.12
CA SER A 60 -0.28 13.98 9.30
C SER A 60 0.03 13.69 7.83
N ILE A 61 1.09 12.90 7.56
CA ILE A 61 1.49 12.53 6.19
C ILE A 61 0.42 11.64 5.56
N LYS A 62 -0.06 10.60 6.25
CA LYS A 62 -1.14 9.73 5.74
C LYS A 62 -2.39 10.54 5.41
N ASN A 63 -2.80 11.45 6.29
CA ASN A 63 -3.94 12.34 6.05
C ASN A 63 -3.74 13.25 4.84
N PHE A 64 -2.53 13.77 4.62
CA PHE A 64 -2.20 14.53 3.41
C PHE A 64 -2.40 13.67 2.14
N TYR A 65 -1.85 12.45 2.12
CA TYR A 65 -1.97 11.55 0.96
C TYR A 65 -3.41 11.07 0.73
N ILE A 66 -4.17 10.77 1.78
CA ILE A 66 -5.60 10.42 1.70
C ILE A 66 -6.39 11.57 1.06
N LYS A 67 -6.21 12.81 1.54
CA LYS A 67 -6.86 13.99 0.95
C LYS A 67 -6.46 14.21 -0.50
N THR A 68 -5.20 13.93 -0.84
CA THR A 68 -4.68 14.07 -2.21
C THR A 68 -5.31 13.03 -3.15
N ILE A 69 -5.39 11.77 -2.73
CA ILE A 69 -6.05 10.68 -3.45
C ILE A 69 -7.54 10.99 -3.67
N GLN A 70 -8.24 11.45 -2.64
CA GLN A 70 -9.65 11.86 -2.74
C GLN A 70 -9.83 13.01 -3.73
N LYS A 71 -8.98 14.03 -3.70
CA LYS A 71 -9.00 15.15 -4.65
C LYS A 71 -8.75 14.69 -6.09
N ILE A 72 -7.76 13.82 -6.31
CA ILE A 72 -7.40 13.33 -7.65
C ILE A 72 -8.56 12.62 -8.34
N SER A 73 -9.40 11.91 -7.58
CA SER A 73 -10.63 11.34 -8.11
C SER A 73 -11.55 12.40 -8.78
N GLY A 74 -11.55 13.64 -8.30
CA GLY A 74 -12.33 14.73 -8.89
C GLY A 74 -11.91 15.11 -10.32
N TYR A 75 -10.67 14.77 -10.73
CA TYR A 75 -10.08 15.21 -12.00
C TYR A 75 -10.10 14.14 -13.09
N THR A 76 -10.48 12.90 -12.78
CA THR A 76 -10.61 11.83 -13.76
C THR A 76 -12.04 11.70 -14.28
N SER A 77 -12.19 11.40 -15.57
CA SER A 77 -13.49 11.13 -16.21
C SER A 77 -13.86 9.65 -16.19
N ALA A 78 -13.13 8.82 -15.43
CA ALA A 78 -13.46 7.41 -15.26
C ALA A 78 -14.86 7.25 -14.63
N ASP A 79 -15.48 6.08 -14.87
CA ASP A 79 -16.78 5.73 -14.30
C ASP A 79 -16.82 6.01 -12.79
N ARG A 80 -17.90 6.65 -12.33
CA ARG A 80 -18.01 7.14 -10.97
C ARG A 80 -17.92 6.02 -9.94
N MET A 81 -18.50 4.85 -10.22
CA MET A 81 -18.50 3.72 -9.29
C MET A 81 -17.10 3.11 -9.21
N ILE A 82 -16.48 2.83 -10.37
CA ILE A 82 -15.11 2.29 -10.44
C ILE A 82 -14.13 3.24 -9.73
N LYS A 83 -14.28 4.53 -9.96
CA LYS A 83 -13.43 5.55 -9.36
C LYS A 83 -13.53 5.59 -7.84
N LYS A 84 -14.76 5.58 -7.31
CA LYS A 84 -14.99 5.58 -5.85
C LYS A 84 -14.41 4.31 -5.23
N ASP A 85 -14.69 3.16 -5.83
CA ASP A 85 -14.22 1.85 -5.37
C ASP A 85 -12.68 1.80 -5.32
N LEU A 86 -11.99 2.20 -6.39
CA LEU A 86 -10.52 2.23 -6.42
C LEU A 86 -9.92 3.21 -5.40
N VAL A 87 -10.50 4.39 -5.24
CA VAL A 87 -10.04 5.39 -4.26
C VAL A 87 -10.19 4.85 -2.83
N ASP A 88 -11.36 4.30 -2.51
CA ASP A 88 -11.65 3.75 -1.18
C ASP A 88 -10.73 2.53 -0.90
N LEU A 89 -10.45 1.69 -1.90
CA LEU A 89 -9.53 0.56 -1.81
C LEU A 89 -8.08 1.00 -1.51
N TYR A 90 -7.64 2.11 -2.10
CA TYR A 90 -6.33 2.69 -1.83
C TYR A 90 -6.24 3.34 -0.45
N ILE A 91 -7.30 3.99 0.02
CA ILE A 91 -7.39 4.48 1.40
C ILE A 91 -7.30 3.30 2.38
N PHE A 92 -7.99 2.18 2.08
CA PHE A 92 -7.83 0.93 2.83
C PHE A 92 -6.37 0.48 2.89
N ARG A 93 -5.68 0.44 1.74
CA ARG A 93 -4.26 0.04 1.68
C ARG A 93 -3.35 0.95 2.51
N ILE A 94 -3.62 2.27 2.54
CA ILE A 94 -2.85 3.24 3.33
C ILE A 94 -3.01 3.00 4.83
N LEU A 95 -4.23 2.67 5.26
CA LEU A 95 -4.60 2.54 6.67
C LEU A 95 -4.65 1.10 7.18
N VAL A 96 -4.16 0.13 6.40
CA VAL A 96 -4.28 -1.29 6.72
C VAL A 96 -3.58 -1.65 8.05
N ASN A 97 -2.45 -1.02 8.35
CA ASN A 97 -1.73 -1.24 9.60
C ASN A 97 -2.47 -0.67 10.80
N GLU A 98 -3.02 0.54 10.68
CA GLU A 98 -3.87 1.15 11.70
C GLU A 98 -5.11 0.29 11.95
N PHE A 99 -5.73 -0.21 10.87
CA PHE A 99 -6.87 -1.09 10.96
C PHE A 99 -6.53 -2.38 11.70
N LYS A 100 -5.43 -3.04 11.34
CA LYS A 100 -4.93 -4.23 12.04
C LYS A 100 -4.63 -3.96 13.52
N SER A 101 -4.09 -2.78 13.84
CA SER A 101 -3.86 -2.37 15.23
C SER A 101 -5.18 -2.25 16.01
N ILE A 102 -6.22 -1.66 15.41
CA ILE A 102 -7.56 -1.57 16.00
C ILE A 102 -8.15 -2.96 16.22
N ILE A 103 -8.12 -3.82 15.20
CA ILE A 103 -8.65 -5.19 15.28
C ILE A 103 -7.91 -6.01 16.34
N SER A 104 -6.59 -5.88 16.42
CA SER A 104 -5.79 -6.51 17.48
C SER A 104 -6.18 -6.02 18.86
N SER A 105 -6.42 -4.72 19.00
CA SER A 105 -6.82 -4.11 20.28
C SER A 105 -8.17 -4.65 20.73
N ILE A 106 -9.14 -4.68 19.83
CA ILE A 106 -10.49 -5.22 20.07
C ILE A 106 -10.44 -6.71 20.41
N TYR A 107 -9.73 -7.51 19.61
CA TYR A 107 -9.63 -8.97 19.83
C TYR A 107 -9.01 -9.30 21.19
N ASN A 108 -7.97 -8.57 21.59
CA ASN A 108 -7.29 -8.78 22.87
C ASN A 108 -7.96 -8.06 24.04
N SER A 109 -9.10 -7.38 23.83
CA SER A 109 -9.79 -6.58 24.85
C SER A 109 -8.89 -5.51 25.49
N THR A 110 -8.02 -4.90 24.68
CA THR A 110 -7.13 -3.80 25.08
C THR A 110 -7.62 -2.46 24.52
N PRO A 111 -7.34 -1.33 25.18
CA PRO A 111 -7.76 -0.01 24.71
C PRO A 111 -7.22 0.30 23.30
N ILE A 112 -8.09 0.80 22.42
CA ILE A 112 -7.69 1.30 21.10
C ILE A 112 -6.89 2.60 21.30
N ASN A 113 -5.78 2.77 20.57
CA ASN A 113 -5.02 4.02 20.58
C ASN A 113 -5.90 5.19 20.08
N GLU A 114 -6.10 6.18 20.94
CA GLU A 114 -6.97 7.33 20.68
C GLU A 114 -6.53 8.15 19.46
N LYS A 115 -5.22 8.19 19.16
CA LYS A 115 -4.69 8.89 17.99
C LYS A 115 -5.23 8.35 16.67
N LEU A 116 -5.62 7.06 16.63
CA LEU A 116 -6.21 6.46 15.42
C LEU A 116 -7.57 7.08 15.08
N GLY A 117 -8.23 7.73 16.04
CA GLY A 117 -9.46 8.47 15.82
C GLY A 117 -9.30 9.72 14.95
N GLN A 118 -8.05 10.13 14.64
CA GLN A 118 -7.75 11.20 13.70
C GLN A 118 -8.01 10.81 12.22
N PHE A 119 -8.19 9.52 11.95
CA PHE A 119 -8.68 9.04 10.65
C PHE A 119 -10.19 8.92 10.72
N ASP A 120 -10.90 9.63 9.83
CA ASP A 120 -12.38 9.68 9.83
C ASP A 120 -13.01 8.28 9.87
N VAL A 121 -12.44 7.33 9.13
CA VAL A 121 -12.85 5.91 9.06
C VAL A 121 -12.88 5.21 10.43
N PHE A 122 -11.98 5.59 11.34
CA PHE A 122 -11.84 4.96 12.66
C PHE A 122 -12.40 5.80 13.80
N SER A 123 -12.79 7.05 13.53
CA SER A 123 -13.28 8.00 14.53
C SER A 123 -14.42 7.43 15.39
N ASN A 124 -15.38 6.75 14.77
CA ASN A 124 -16.51 6.12 15.46
C ASN A 124 -16.08 4.94 16.34
N LEU A 125 -15.14 4.10 15.87
CA LEU A 125 -14.64 2.96 16.63
C LEU A 125 -13.94 3.42 17.92
N VAL A 126 -13.12 4.46 17.81
CA VAL A 126 -12.41 5.05 18.94
C VAL A 126 -13.38 5.75 19.90
N ARG A 127 -14.26 6.60 19.38
CA ARG A 127 -15.22 7.37 20.20
C ARG A 127 -16.18 6.47 20.98
N GLN A 128 -16.65 5.38 20.37
CA GLN A 128 -17.59 4.44 20.99
C GLN A 128 -16.89 3.39 21.86
N LYS A 129 -15.55 3.35 21.88
CA LYS A 129 -14.75 2.38 22.66
C LYS A 129 -15.18 0.94 22.38
N VAL A 130 -15.28 0.62 21.10
CA VAL A 130 -15.71 -0.69 20.60
C VAL A 130 -14.86 -1.80 21.22
N ASN A 131 -15.51 -2.85 21.71
CA ASN A 131 -14.86 -3.93 22.45
C ASN A 131 -15.08 -5.33 21.84
N SER A 132 -15.83 -5.43 20.74
CA SER A 132 -16.06 -6.70 20.05
C SER A 132 -15.93 -6.54 18.54
N LEU A 133 -15.50 -7.61 17.86
CA LEU A 133 -15.40 -7.63 16.40
C LEU A 133 -16.78 -7.53 15.73
N GLU A 134 -17.85 -8.00 16.39
CA GLU A 134 -19.22 -7.88 15.88
C GLU A 134 -19.68 -6.42 15.86
N GLU A 135 -19.47 -5.70 16.96
CA GLU A 135 -19.75 -4.28 17.04
C GLU A 135 -18.89 -3.48 16.03
N ALA A 136 -17.61 -3.84 15.88
CA ALA A 136 -16.73 -3.22 14.90
C ALA A 136 -17.27 -3.36 13.46
N LYS A 137 -17.73 -4.55 13.05
CA LYS A 137 -18.32 -4.78 11.72
C LYS A 137 -19.52 -3.87 11.47
N ASN A 138 -20.35 -3.63 12.48
CA ASN A 138 -21.56 -2.81 12.36
C ASN A 138 -21.25 -1.31 12.30
N LEU A 139 -20.17 -0.87 12.94
CA LEU A 139 -19.79 0.55 13.02
C LEU A 139 -18.89 1.03 11.87
N ILE A 140 -18.18 0.11 11.21
CA ILE A 140 -17.40 0.43 10.01
C ILE A 140 -18.35 0.62 8.84
N THR A 141 -18.49 1.86 8.37
CA THR A 141 -19.37 2.20 7.24
C THR A 141 -18.68 2.03 5.89
N GLU A 142 -17.35 2.05 5.90
CA GLU A 142 -16.49 2.02 4.75
C GLU A 142 -16.39 0.60 4.18
N TYR A 143 -16.86 0.45 2.94
CA TYR A 143 -17.06 -0.84 2.28
C TYR A 143 -15.86 -1.78 2.36
N HIS A 144 -14.65 -1.31 2.00
CA HIS A 144 -13.46 -2.17 1.99
C HIS A 144 -13.01 -2.60 3.39
N PHE A 145 -13.06 -1.71 4.38
CA PHE A 145 -12.70 -2.05 5.76
C PHE A 145 -13.69 -3.06 6.35
N ARG A 146 -15.00 -2.85 6.14
CA ARG A 146 -16.04 -3.77 6.62
C ARG A 146 -15.90 -5.13 5.97
N ASN A 147 -15.80 -5.18 4.64
CA ASN A 147 -15.71 -6.46 3.91
C ASN A 147 -14.40 -7.19 4.22
N ALA A 148 -13.29 -6.49 4.40
CA ALA A 148 -12.03 -7.10 4.83
C ALA A 148 -12.19 -7.79 6.19
N LEU A 149 -12.85 -7.13 7.15
CA LEU A 149 -13.12 -7.71 8.46
C LEU A 149 -14.09 -8.88 8.40
N GLU A 150 -15.18 -8.76 7.64
CA GLU A 150 -16.16 -9.85 7.45
C GLU A 150 -15.50 -11.10 6.86
N GLN A 151 -14.67 -10.94 5.83
CA GLN A 151 -13.92 -12.04 5.23
C GLN A 151 -12.90 -12.65 6.20
N ALA A 152 -12.17 -11.80 6.93
CA ALA A 152 -11.16 -12.24 7.88
C ALA A 152 -11.74 -13.01 9.08
N VAL A 153 -12.86 -12.53 9.64
CA VAL A 153 -13.56 -13.20 10.75
C VAL A 153 -14.20 -14.51 10.29
N SER A 154 -14.69 -14.57 9.06
CA SER A 154 -15.28 -15.80 8.51
C SER A 154 -14.24 -16.89 8.21
N SER A 155 -13.00 -16.52 7.92
CA SER A 155 -11.91 -17.44 7.54
C SER A 155 -10.98 -17.82 8.71
N GLY A 156 -10.86 -16.96 9.73
CA GLY A 156 -9.89 -17.12 10.81
C GLY A 156 -10.51 -17.35 12.20
N LYS A 157 -10.02 -18.36 12.93
CA LYS A 157 -10.37 -18.59 14.35
C LYS A 157 -9.46 -17.86 15.34
N ASN A 158 -8.27 -17.43 14.89
CA ASN A 158 -7.27 -16.77 15.72
C ASN A 158 -6.85 -15.42 15.14
N LEU A 159 -6.30 -14.55 15.99
CA LEU A 159 -5.90 -13.19 15.60
C LEU A 159 -4.91 -13.18 14.43
N LYS A 160 -3.89 -14.04 14.45
CA LYS A 160 -2.89 -14.12 13.38
C LYS A 160 -3.57 -14.29 12.02
N ASN A 161 -4.46 -15.28 11.88
CA ASN A 161 -5.18 -15.52 10.63
C ASN A 161 -6.05 -14.33 10.24
N ILE A 162 -6.80 -13.74 11.18
CA ILE A 162 -7.63 -12.55 10.92
C ILE A 162 -6.78 -11.41 10.34
N LEU A 163 -5.66 -11.08 10.98
CA LEU A 163 -4.78 -9.99 10.56
C LEU A 163 -4.18 -10.21 9.18
N ASN A 164 -3.84 -11.45 8.83
CA ASN A 164 -3.29 -11.78 7.51
C ASN A 164 -4.35 -11.77 6.41
N SER A 165 -5.57 -12.24 6.70
CA SER A 165 -6.68 -12.12 5.75
C SER A 165 -7.02 -10.65 5.46
N ILE A 166 -6.85 -9.76 6.45
CA ILE A 166 -6.95 -8.30 6.24
C ILE A 166 -5.82 -7.80 5.32
N ASP A 167 -4.57 -8.23 5.51
CA ASP A 167 -3.47 -7.85 4.60
C ASP A 167 -3.71 -8.31 3.16
N LEU A 168 -4.26 -9.51 2.99
CA LEU A 168 -4.56 -10.09 1.68
C LEU A 168 -5.75 -9.44 0.97
N TYR A 169 -6.64 -8.77 1.70
CA TYR A 169 -7.87 -8.24 1.12
C TYR A 169 -7.61 -7.33 -0.07
N PHE A 170 -6.62 -6.43 0.03
CA PHE A 170 -6.26 -5.54 -1.07
C PHE A 170 -5.88 -6.33 -2.33
N ALA A 171 -4.98 -7.31 -2.19
CA ALA A 171 -4.50 -8.12 -3.31
C ALA A 171 -5.63 -8.94 -3.94
N LYS A 172 -6.45 -9.61 -3.11
CA LYS A 172 -7.59 -10.41 -3.58
C LYS A 172 -8.63 -9.55 -4.30
N TYR A 173 -9.02 -8.42 -3.71
CA TYR A 173 -10.04 -7.56 -4.29
C TYR A 173 -9.56 -6.93 -5.60
N LEU A 174 -8.32 -6.43 -5.63
CA LEU A 174 -7.73 -5.89 -6.84
C LEU A 174 -7.60 -6.95 -7.94
N HIS A 175 -7.14 -8.16 -7.60
CA HIS A 175 -7.08 -9.27 -8.54
C HIS A 175 -8.47 -9.57 -9.15
N GLN A 176 -9.52 -9.59 -8.33
CA GLN A 176 -10.89 -9.76 -8.82
C GLN A 176 -11.34 -8.62 -9.75
N ILE A 177 -11.02 -7.35 -9.43
CA ILE A 177 -11.28 -6.22 -10.34
C ILE A 177 -10.60 -6.46 -11.69
N LEU A 178 -9.33 -6.86 -11.68
CA LEU A 178 -8.56 -7.08 -12.91
C LEU A 178 -9.11 -8.26 -13.73
N LEU A 179 -9.46 -9.37 -13.07
CA LEU A 179 -10.05 -10.55 -13.72
C LEU A 179 -11.40 -10.23 -14.38
N LYS A 180 -12.27 -9.48 -13.70
CA LYS A 180 -13.60 -9.10 -14.22
C LYS A 180 -13.53 -8.17 -15.43
N ASN A 181 -12.41 -7.47 -15.62
CA ASN A 181 -12.22 -6.45 -16.65
C ASN A 181 -11.17 -6.82 -17.71
N LYS A 182 -10.84 -8.13 -17.84
CA LYS A 182 -9.78 -8.64 -18.73
C LYS A 182 -9.83 -8.10 -20.17
N ASP A 183 -11.01 -7.89 -20.74
CA ASP A 183 -11.13 -7.49 -22.15
C ASP A 183 -11.06 -5.97 -22.39
N ASN A 184 -10.88 -5.17 -21.34
CA ASN A 184 -10.94 -3.70 -21.40
C ASN A 184 -9.57 -3.07 -21.09
N TRP A 185 -9.47 -2.40 -19.94
CA TRP A 185 -8.30 -1.64 -19.51
C TRP A 185 -7.35 -2.46 -18.62
N ALA A 186 -7.86 -3.51 -17.98
CA ALA A 186 -7.17 -4.22 -16.90
C ALA A 186 -5.94 -5.02 -17.34
N ASN A 187 -5.86 -5.45 -18.61
CA ASN A 187 -4.72 -6.25 -19.07
C ASN A 187 -3.36 -5.54 -18.92
N ARG A 188 -3.35 -4.21 -19.01
CA ARG A 188 -2.10 -3.44 -18.85
C ARG A 188 -1.67 -3.32 -17.39
N LEU A 189 -2.59 -3.45 -16.45
CA LEU A 189 -2.32 -3.29 -15.01
C LEU A 189 -1.67 -4.51 -14.39
N TRP A 190 -1.69 -5.68 -15.05
CA TRP A 190 -0.90 -6.83 -14.62
C TRP A 190 0.58 -6.49 -14.53
N SER A 191 1.10 -5.65 -15.42
CA SER A 191 2.49 -5.17 -15.33
C SER A 191 2.80 -4.44 -14.02
N ILE A 192 1.81 -3.80 -13.39
CA ILE A 192 1.98 -3.09 -12.12
C ILE A 192 1.84 -4.06 -10.93
N TYR A 193 0.85 -4.96 -10.96
CA TYR A 193 0.45 -5.74 -9.78
C TYR A 193 0.90 -7.20 -9.74
N CYS A 194 1.34 -7.78 -10.86
CA CYS A 194 1.80 -9.16 -10.92
C CYS A 194 2.85 -9.48 -9.82
N GLY A 195 3.84 -8.59 -9.66
CA GLY A 195 4.85 -8.73 -8.61
C GLY A 195 4.28 -8.62 -7.19
N TYR A 196 3.25 -7.80 -6.95
CA TYR A 196 2.59 -7.75 -5.64
C TYR A 196 1.87 -9.04 -5.35
N PHE A 197 1.12 -9.58 -6.31
CA PHE A 197 0.41 -10.84 -6.12
C PHE A 197 1.38 -11.98 -5.83
N ASP A 198 2.45 -12.11 -6.60
CA ASP A 198 3.52 -13.07 -6.36
C ASP A 198 4.15 -12.88 -4.96
N TYR A 199 4.45 -11.64 -4.55
CA TYR A 199 4.96 -11.33 -3.22
C TYR A 199 4.00 -11.78 -2.10
N TYR A 200 2.71 -11.43 -2.20
CA TYR A 200 1.72 -11.87 -1.20
C TYR A 200 1.63 -13.39 -1.16
N SER A 201 1.65 -14.07 -2.31
CA SER A 201 1.61 -15.52 -2.35
C SER A 201 2.85 -16.17 -1.69
N ILE A 202 4.04 -15.59 -1.89
CA ILE A 202 5.26 -16.02 -1.19
C ILE A 202 5.13 -15.82 0.32
N VAL A 203 4.67 -14.65 0.78
CA VAL A 203 4.50 -14.36 2.23
C VAL A 203 3.56 -15.37 2.88
N MET A 204 2.41 -15.63 2.27
CA MET A 204 1.43 -16.59 2.80
C MET A 204 1.98 -18.03 2.82
N ALA A 205 2.74 -18.43 1.80
CA ALA A 205 3.38 -19.73 1.76
C ALA A 205 4.43 -19.87 2.87
N LEU A 206 5.29 -18.86 3.05
CA LEU A 206 6.42 -18.90 3.97
C LEU A 206 6.03 -18.70 5.44
N GLU A 207 5.36 -17.60 5.76
CA GLU A 207 5.12 -17.19 7.16
C GLU A 207 3.90 -17.87 7.79
N LEU A 208 2.93 -18.26 6.95
CA LEU A 208 1.60 -18.70 7.37
C LEU A 208 1.27 -20.12 6.95
N LYS A 209 2.13 -20.71 6.12
CA LYS A 209 2.01 -22.10 5.68
C LYS A 209 0.64 -22.42 5.07
N THR A 210 0.06 -21.50 4.31
CA THR A 210 -1.29 -21.61 3.75
C THR A 210 -1.33 -21.49 2.23
N ARG A 211 -2.38 -22.06 1.62
CA ARG A 211 -2.67 -22.01 0.17
C ARG A 211 -3.60 -20.87 -0.22
N GLU A 212 -4.04 -20.05 0.74
CA GLU A 212 -5.15 -19.09 0.59
C GLU A 212 -4.95 -18.02 -0.51
N SER A 213 -3.74 -17.89 -1.04
CA SER A 213 -3.32 -16.89 -2.03
C SER A 213 -2.68 -17.52 -3.28
N PHE A 214 -2.73 -18.84 -3.45
CA PHE A 214 -2.08 -19.49 -4.61
C PHE A 214 -2.76 -19.08 -5.93
N GLU A 215 -4.07 -18.83 -5.87
CA GLU A 215 -4.88 -18.30 -6.97
C GLU A 215 -4.50 -16.87 -7.41
N LEU A 216 -3.68 -16.16 -6.63
CA LEU A 216 -3.18 -14.82 -6.98
C LEU A 216 -1.90 -14.88 -7.81
N THR A 217 -1.26 -16.06 -7.90
CA THR A 217 0.03 -16.18 -8.59
C THR A 217 -0.04 -15.69 -10.03
N CYS A 218 1.02 -15.03 -10.44
CA CYS A 218 1.15 -14.48 -11.77
C CYS A 218 2.34 -15.08 -12.51
N SER A 219 3.56 -14.93 -11.97
CA SER A 219 4.77 -15.47 -12.59
C SER A 219 5.35 -16.66 -11.84
N ILE A 220 4.93 -16.89 -10.58
CA ILE A 220 5.43 -17.97 -9.74
C ILE A 220 4.52 -19.19 -9.86
N PRO A 221 5.02 -20.35 -10.32
CA PRO A 221 4.19 -21.55 -10.38
C PRO A 221 3.83 -22.06 -8.98
N GLU A 222 2.60 -22.58 -8.82
CA GLU A 222 2.08 -23.05 -7.53
C GLU A 222 2.96 -24.12 -6.86
N GLU A 223 3.61 -24.98 -7.64
CA GLU A 223 4.55 -26.01 -7.13
C GLU A 223 5.70 -25.38 -6.32
N TYR A 224 6.17 -24.20 -6.72
CA TYR A 224 7.20 -23.48 -5.95
C TYR A 224 6.66 -22.99 -4.62
N LEU A 225 5.43 -22.50 -4.59
CA LEU A 225 4.80 -22.06 -3.33
C LEU A 225 4.53 -23.26 -2.40
N GLU A 226 4.18 -24.42 -2.95
CA GLU A 226 4.11 -25.67 -2.17
C GLU A 226 5.46 -26.02 -1.54
N ASN A 227 6.54 -25.91 -2.31
CA ASN A 227 7.87 -26.21 -1.83
C ASN A 227 8.32 -25.22 -0.74
N LEU A 228 8.07 -23.92 -0.92
CA LEU A 228 8.36 -22.87 0.06
C LEU A 228 7.58 -23.07 1.36
N ARG A 229 6.31 -23.49 1.25
CA ARG A 229 5.50 -23.83 2.42
C ARG A 229 6.14 -24.96 3.22
N ASN A 230 6.57 -26.03 2.56
CA ASN A 230 7.00 -27.25 3.23
C ASN A 230 8.49 -27.24 3.66
N ASN A 231 9.34 -26.37 3.10
CA ASN A 231 10.79 -26.39 3.32
C ASN A 231 11.38 -24.99 3.58
N GLU A 232 11.65 -24.67 4.85
CA GLU A 232 12.24 -23.36 5.24
C GLU A 232 13.74 -23.25 4.89
N ASP A 233 14.46 -24.36 4.87
CA ASP A 233 15.92 -24.37 4.66
C ASP A 233 16.36 -24.09 3.21
N VAL A 234 15.43 -24.07 2.26
CA VAL A 234 15.72 -23.89 0.82
C VAL A 234 15.19 -22.55 0.29
N VAL A 235 14.62 -21.70 1.16
CA VAL A 235 13.89 -20.48 0.78
C VAL A 235 14.75 -19.50 -0.01
N GLY A 236 15.98 -19.24 0.45
CA GLY A 236 16.91 -18.33 -0.24
C GLY A 236 17.26 -18.83 -1.65
N ASN A 237 17.56 -20.12 -1.80
CA ASN A 237 17.92 -20.69 -3.09
C ASN A 237 16.72 -20.83 -4.05
N LEU A 238 15.55 -21.25 -3.54
CA LEU A 238 14.34 -21.37 -4.34
C LEU A 238 13.87 -20.01 -4.87
N ILE A 239 13.91 -18.96 -4.04
CA ILE A 239 13.51 -17.62 -4.47
C ILE A 239 14.49 -17.07 -5.51
N ARG A 240 15.81 -17.23 -5.29
CA ARG A 240 16.86 -16.76 -6.22
C ARG A 240 16.79 -17.42 -7.59
N ILE A 241 16.58 -18.74 -7.64
CA ILE A 241 16.64 -19.53 -8.87
C ILE A 241 15.33 -19.46 -9.66
N SER A 242 14.20 -19.34 -8.95
CA SER A 242 12.89 -19.61 -9.54
C SER A 242 12.08 -18.36 -9.87
N THR A 243 12.59 -17.17 -9.50
CA THR A 243 11.85 -15.93 -9.70
C THR A 243 12.76 -14.84 -10.26
N VAL A 244 12.24 -14.08 -11.23
CA VAL A 244 12.90 -12.85 -11.71
C VAL A 244 13.09 -11.84 -10.56
N LEU A 245 12.30 -11.98 -9.49
CA LEU A 245 12.35 -11.18 -8.27
C LEU A 245 13.51 -11.54 -7.33
N GLY A 246 14.16 -12.69 -7.52
CA GLY A 246 15.15 -13.24 -6.59
C GLY A 246 16.61 -13.12 -7.04
N LEU A 247 16.86 -12.75 -8.30
CA LEU A 247 18.19 -12.84 -8.92
C LEU A 247 19.29 -12.05 -8.18
N ASP A 248 18.93 -10.94 -7.53
CA ASP A 248 19.88 -10.05 -6.82
C ASP A 248 19.88 -10.22 -5.29
N ILE A 249 19.09 -11.14 -4.75
CA ILE A 249 18.95 -11.32 -3.30
C ILE A 249 20.12 -12.16 -2.79
N LYS A 250 20.93 -11.63 -1.87
CA LYS A 250 22.12 -12.31 -1.30
C LYS A 250 21.96 -12.79 0.14
N SER A 251 20.79 -12.57 0.75
CA SER A 251 20.50 -13.02 2.12
C SER A 251 19.86 -14.40 2.14
N ASP A 252 20.19 -15.18 3.16
CA ASP A 252 19.55 -16.47 3.47
C ASP A 252 18.50 -16.31 4.59
N ASN A 253 18.36 -15.11 5.18
CA ASN A 253 17.34 -14.79 6.16
C ASN A 253 15.99 -14.49 5.47
N VAL A 254 14.94 -15.22 5.86
CA VAL A 254 13.59 -15.09 5.27
C VAL A 254 13.06 -13.66 5.33
N ALA A 255 13.20 -12.96 6.45
CA ALA A 255 12.69 -11.60 6.61
C ALA A 255 13.44 -10.61 5.69
N GLU A 256 14.76 -10.77 5.55
CA GLU A 256 15.56 -9.94 4.64
C GLU A 256 15.26 -10.25 3.17
N ILE A 257 15.02 -11.51 2.82
CA ILE A 257 14.59 -11.93 1.49
C ILE A 257 13.23 -11.30 1.15
N LEU A 258 12.24 -11.44 2.03
CA LEU A 258 10.91 -10.86 1.84
C LEU A 258 10.98 -9.34 1.70
N GLU A 259 11.81 -8.67 2.50
CA GLU A 259 12.00 -7.23 2.36
C GLU A 259 12.63 -6.84 1.02
N ALA A 260 13.64 -7.59 0.56
CA ALA A 260 14.27 -7.34 -0.73
C ALA A 260 13.27 -7.52 -1.89
N ILE A 261 12.47 -8.59 -1.88
CA ILE A 261 11.37 -8.80 -2.85
C ILE A 261 10.39 -7.64 -2.79
N ARG A 262 9.97 -7.23 -1.58
CA ARG A 262 9.03 -6.12 -1.39
C ARG A 262 9.56 -4.81 -1.98
N ILE A 263 10.86 -4.53 -1.85
CA ILE A 263 11.49 -3.36 -2.47
C ILE A 263 11.50 -3.49 -4.00
N MET A 264 11.89 -4.65 -4.53
CA MET A 264 11.97 -4.88 -5.98
C MET A 264 10.61 -4.77 -6.66
N VAL A 265 9.58 -5.38 -6.08
CA VAL A 265 8.20 -5.29 -6.57
C VAL A 265 7.72 -3.85 -6.60
N ARG A 266 7.99 -3.06 -5.54
CA ARG A 266 7.64 -1.63 -5.52
C ARG A 266 8.36 -0.83 -6.61
N ARG A 267 9.63 -1.12 -6.90
CA ARG A 267 10.38 -0.48 -8.00
C ARG A 267 9.76 -0.79 -9.36
N ILE A 268 9.38 -2.05 -9.61
CA ILE A 268 8.69 -2.47 -10.83
C ILE A 268 7.34 -1.77 -10.94
N ALA A 269 6.55 -1.79 -9.87
CA ALA A 269 5.25 -1.13 -9.81
C ALA A 269 5.38 0.38 -10.08
N ARG A 270 6.39 1.05 -9.49
CA ARG A 270 6.68 2.47 -9.71
C ARG A 270 6.96 2.75 -11.19
N LYS A 271 7.90 2.01 -11.78
CA LYS A 271 8.28 2.16 -13.19
C LYS A 271 7.05 2.01 -14.10
N ASN A 272 6.30 0.92 -13.92
CA ASN A 272 5.17 0.61 -14.79
C ASN A 272 4.00 1.58 -14.58
N SER A 273 3.77 2.03 -13.35
CA SER A 273 2.77 3.08 -13.06
C SER A 273 3.17 4.41 -13.68
N TYR A 274 4.45 4.78 -13.63
CA TYR A 274 4.93 6.00 -14.27
C TYR A 274 4.79 5.96 -15.79
N GLU A 275 5.17 4.84 -16.42
CA GLU A 275 4.97 4.65 -17.86
C GLU A 275 3.50 4.73 -18.26
N MET A 276 2.62 4.14 -17.47
CA MET A 276 1.18 4.17 -17.69
C MET A 276 0.62 5.59 -17.53
N PHE A 277 1.07 6.32 -16.50
CA PHE A 277 0.71 7.72 -16.27
C PHE A 277 1.05 8.63 -17.46
N LEU A 278 2.18 8.40 -18.13
CA LEU A 278 2.59 9.19 -19.29
C LEU A 278 1.81 8.86 -20.57
N LYS A 279 1.26 7.65 -20.69
CA LYS A 279 0.68 7.12 -21.94
C LYS A 279 -0.86 7.12 -21.95
N GLU A 280 -1.52 7.05 -20.79
CA GLU A 280 -2.97 6.87 -20.69
C GLU A 280 -3.77 8.19 -20.75
N LEU A 281 -5.00 8.10 -21.26
CA LEU A 281 -5.93 9.23 -21.35
C LEU A 281 -6.64 9.50 -20.00
N PRO A 282 -7.07 10.76 -19.73
CA PRO A 282 -7.81 11.14 -18.51
C PRO A 282 -9.06 10.32 -18.16
N SER A 283 -9.69 9.73 -19.18
CA SER A 283 -10.88 8.90 -19.05
C SER A 283 -10.59 7.43 -18.73
N SER A 284 -9.32 7.02 -18.82
CA SER A 284 -8.90 5.63 -18.60
C SER A 284 -8.79 5.33 -17.10
N PRO A 285 -9.43 4.26 -16.60
CA PRO A 285 -9.20 3.78 -15.23
C PRO A 285 -7.73 3.46 -14.95
N ASN A 286 -6.96 3.07 -15.98
CA ASN A 286 -5.52 2.81 -15.86
C ASN A 286 -4.76 4.03 -15.38
N LEU A 287 -5.13 5.23 -15.85
CA LEU A 287 -4.50 6.46 -15.40
C LEU A 287 -4.73 6.68 -13.91
N LEU A 288 -5.99 6.60 -13.46
CA LEU A 288 -6.35 6.75 -12.05
C LEU A 288 -5.56 5.77 -11.19
N ILE A 289 -5.58 4.48 -11.54
CA ILE A 289 -4.89 3.43 -10.78
C ILE A 289 -3.40 3.68 -10.70
N SER A 290 -2.78 4.10 -11.80
CA SER A 290 -1.35 4.38 -11.84
C SER A 290 -0.98 5.56 -10.95
N VAL A 291 -1.82 6.60 -10.93
CA VAL A 291 -1.61 7.75 -10.04
C VAL A 291 -1.79 7.36 -8.58
N LEU A 292 -2.81 6.57 -8.25
CA LEU A 292 -3.02 6.06 -6.90
C LEU A 292 -1.84 5.21 -6.41
N GLU A 293 -1.31 4.34 -7.26
CA GLU A 293 -0.13 3.53 -6.97
C GLU A 293 1.11 4.40 -6.72
N LEU A 294 1.37 5.39 -7.57
CA LEU A 294 2.50 6.31 -7.40
C LEU A 294 2.42 7.08 -6.08
N LEU A 295 1.24 7.59 -5.73
CA LEU A 295 1.02 8.29 -4.45
C LEU A 295 1.21 7.37 -3.24
N TYR A 296 0.73 6.12 -3.33
CA TYR A 296 0.93 5.13 -2.28
C TYR A 296 2.41 4.79 -2.09
N LEU A 297 3.15 4.64 -3.19
CA LEU A 297 4.59 4.38 -3.17
C LEU A 297 5.36 5.58 -2.59
N ASP A 298 4.99 6.80 -2.95
CA ASP A 298 5.59 8.02 -2.39
C ASP A 298 5.36 8.12 -0.89
N LEU A 299 4.11 7.94 -0.43
CA LEU A 299 3.78 7.88 0.99
C LEU A 299 4.69 6.86 1.70
N THR A 300 4.80 5.66 1.14
CA THR A 300 5.58 4.57 1.74
C THR A 300 7.06 4.95 1.84
N ASP A 301 7.63 5.55 0.80
CA ASP A 301 9.04 5.96 0.80
C ASP A 301 9.29 7.16 1.72
N VAL A 302 8.38 8.16 1.77
CA VAL A 302 8.46 9.30 2.68
C VAL A 302 8.47 8.84 4.13
N VAL A 303 7.52 7.98 4.53
CA VAL A 303 7.45 7.44 5.90
C VAL A 303 8.70 6.64 6.24
N ARG A 304 9.17 5.78 5.31
CA ARG A 304 10.41 4.99 5.51
C ARG A 304 11.64 5.87 5.70
N ILE A 305 11.79 6.92 4.89
CA ILE A 305 12.91 7.87 5.02
C ILE A 305 12.85 8.57 6.38
N LEU A 306 11.70 9.11 6.76
CA LEU A 306 11.56 9.81 8.03
C LEU A 306 11.87 8.92 9.23
N ASN A 307 11.32 7.70 9.26
CA ASN A 307 11.57 6.76 10.35
C ASN A 307 13.05 6.37 10.41
N SER A 308 13.69 6.19 9.25
CA SER A 308 15.11 5.87 9.19
C SER A 308 16.00 7.03 9.62
N LEU A 309 15.65 8.28 9.26
CA LEU A 309 16.33 9.49 9.74
C LEU A 309 16.15 9.66 11.26
N TYR A 310 14.95 9.41 11.79
CA TYR A 310 14.69 9.40 13.22
C TYR A 310 15.56 8.38 13.95
N LEU A 311 15.73 7.19 13.37
CA LEU A 311 16.63 6.12 13.84
C LEU A 311 18.11 6.34 13.48
N ARG A 312 18.48 7.52 12.96
CA ARG A 312 19.86 7.93 12.60
C ARG A 312 20.56 6.96 11.64
N LYS A 313 19.81 6.37 10.70
CA LYS A 313 20.37 5.54 9.63
C LYS A 313 21.10 6.40 8.61
N ASN A 314 22.14 5.82 8.00
CA ASN A 314 22.96 6.53 7.01
C ASN A 314 22.30 6.57 5.62
N GLN A 315 22.85 7.39 4.73
CA GLN A 315 22.31 7.58 3.38
C GLN A 315 22.35 6.32 2.50
N GLU A 316 23.36 5.48 2.70
CA GLU A 316 23.46 4.22 1.96
C GLU A 316 22.30 3.28 2.30
N TYR A 317 21.91 3.23 3.57
CA TYR A 317 20.74 2.47 4.02
C TYR A 317 19.46 3.04 3.42
N LEU A 318 19.28 4.37 3.45
CA LEU A 318 18.10 5.03 2.87
C LEU A 318 17.89 4.68 1.39
N LYS A 319 18.97 4.70 0.59
CA LYS A 319 18.92 4.34 -0.84
C LYS A 319 18.54 2.87 -1.08
N LYS A 320 18.80 1.98 -0.12
CA LYS A 320 18.45 0.55 -0.24
C LYS A 320 16.98 0.28 0.02
N ILE A 321 16.32 1.05 0.89
CA ILE A 321 14.96 0.75 1.38
C ILE A 321 13.82 1.42 0.61
N VAL A 322 14.14 2.38 -0.26
CA VAL A 322 13.18 3.13 -1.08
C VAL A 322 12.96 2.50 -2.45
N SER A 323 11.81 2.80 -3.04
CA SER A 323 11.41 2.27 -4.35
C SER A 323 11.71 3.19 -5.54
N VAL A 324 12.37 4.33 -5.30
CA VAL A 324 12.77 5.33 -6.31
C VAL A 324 14.06 4.93 -7.02
#